data_AF-A0A346R7U6-F1
#
_entry.id   AF-A0A346R7U6-F1
#
_cell.length_a   1.000
_cell.length_b   1.000
_cell.length_c   1.000
_cell.angle_alpha   90.00
_cell.angle_beta   90.00
_cell.angle_gamma   90.00
#
_symmetry.space_group_name_H-M   'P 1'
#
loop_
_entity.id
_entity.type
_entity.pdbx_description
1 polymer ?
#
loop_
_entity_poly.entity_id
_entity_poly.type
_entity_poly.pdbx_seq_one_letter_code
_entity_poly.pdbx_strand_id
1 'polypeptide(L)'
;MSKRRAAGILVCGLLSGGLAAPAAAEDLLLVLQNTSSVTITEFYTSPADVDEWEEDVFADGVLPSGNEVEVTISDGRTQCVYDIRIITDDGDDIEDRGVDLCETGTYTFTD
;
A
#
# COMPACT_ATOMS: atom_id res chain seq x y z
N MET A 1 -3.85 -48.14 55.81
CA MET A 1 -4.04 -48.91 54.57
C MET A 1 -5.50 -48.76 54.13
N SER A 2 -5.80 -47.81 53.23
CA SER A 2 -7.05 -47.70 52.44
C SER A 2 -6.85 -46.56 51.43
N LYS A 3 -6.29 -46.87 50.25
CA LYS A 3 -6.97 -46.97 48.93
C LYS A 3 -7.46 -45.62 48.37
N ARG A 4 -6.70 -45.13 47.39
CA ARG A 4 -6.89 -43.97 46.52
C ARG A 4 -8.23 -44.04 45.76
N ARG A 5 -8.86 -42.88 45.48
CA ARG A 5 -9.77 -42.70 44.35
C ARG A 5 -9.46 -41.39 43.60
N ALA A 6 -9.34 -41.53 42.29
CA ALA A 6 -8.98 -40.52 41.29
C ALA A 6 -10.14 -39.51 41.09
N ALA A 7 -9.82 -38.23 40.88
CA ALA A 7 -9.74 -37.51 39.59
C ALA A 7 -11.09 -37.34 38.86
N GLY A 8 -11.43 -36.08 38.60
CA GLY A 8 -12.57 -35.69 37.77
C GLY A 8 -12.69 -34.18 37.66
N ILE A 9 -11.67 -33.51 37.12
CA ILE A 9 -11.82 -32.13 36.64
C ILE A 9 -12.51 -32.24 35.28
N LEU A 10 -13.80 -31.90 35.22
CA LEU A 10 -14.51 -31.70 33.96
C LEU A 10 -14.50 -30.20 33.66
N VAL A 11 -13.44 -29.73 33.00
CA VAL A 11 -13.47 -28.42 32.32
C VAL A 11 -14.07 -28.68 30.95
N CYS A 12 -15.36 -28.40 30.80
CA CYS A 12 -16.01 -28.39 29.48
C CYS A 12 -15.64 -27.06 28.81
N GLY A 13 -14.66 -27.11 27.90
CA GLY A 13 -14.18 -25.95 27.17
C GLY A 13 -15.29 -25.31 26.34
N LEU A 14 -15.51 -24.01 26.53
CA LEU A 14 -16.22 -23.18 25.57
C LEU A 14 -15.35 -23.08 24.31
N LEU A 15 -15.76 -23.75 23.24
CA LEU A 15 -15.25 -23.49 21.90
C LEU A 15 -15.85 -22.17 21.40
N SER A 16 -15.23 -21.05 21.77
CA SER A 16 -15.47 -19.76 21.13
C SER A 16 -14.78 -19.75 19.77
N GLY A 17 -15.43 -20.31 18.75
CA GLY A 17 -15.03 -20.13 17.36
C GLY A 17 -15.22 -18.67 16.96
N GLY A 18 -14.14 -17.90 16.92
CA GLY A 18 -14.15 -16.55 16.37
C GLY A 18 -14.40 -16.61 14.87
N LEU A 19 -15.47 -15.98 14.40
CA LEU A 19 -15.63 -15.65 12.99
C LEU A 19 -14.60 -14.56 12.67
N ALA A 20 -13.47 -14.94 12.06
CA ALA A 20 -12.64 -13.98 11.36
C ALA A 20 -13.42 -13.52 10.12
N ALA A 21 -13.93 -12.30 10.13
CA ALA A 21 -14.44 -11.67 8.92
C ALA A 21 -13.26 -11.51 7.93
N PRO A 22 -13.49 -11.65 6.62
CA PRO A 22 -12.45 -11.33 5.64
C PRO A 22 -12.14 -9.84 5.77
N ALA A 23 -10.88 -9.49 6.02
CA ALA A 23 -10.40 -8.14 5.76
C ALA A 23 -10.37 -8.00 4.24
N ALA A 24 -11.23 -7.14 3.68
CA ALA A 24 -11.14 -6.77 2.28
C ALA A 24 -10.00 -5.75 2.13
N ALA A 25 -9.10 -5.99 1.19
CA ALA A 25 -8.22 -4.95 0.68
C ALA A 25 -9.07 -3.96 -0.11
N GLU A 26 -9.00 -2.68 0.26
CA GLU A 26 -9.67 -1.60 -0.46
C GLU A 26 -8.70 -1.02 -1.48
N ASP A 27 -9.20 -0.69 -2.68
CA ASP A 27 -8.39 -0.02 -3.69
C ASP A 27 -8.04 1.40 -3.20
N LEU A 28 -6.77 1.79 -3.33
CA LEU A 28 -6.34 3.15 -3.01
C LEU A 28 -6.41 4.01 -4.26
N LEU A 29 -7.02 5.19 -4.13
CA LEU A 29 -7.11 6.19 -5.21
C LEU A 29 -6.17 7.35 -4.87
N LEU A 30 -5.21 7.59 -5.75
CA LEU A 30 -4.22 8.66 -5.62
C LEU A 30 -4.31 9.58 -6.84
N VAL A 31 -4.52 10.88 -6.62
CA VAL A 31 -4.32 11.87 -7.69
C VAL A 31 -2.85 12.25 -7.73
N LEU A 32 -2.14 11.87 -8.78
CA LEU A 32 -0.79 12.35 -9.04
C LEU A 32 -0.87 13.64 -9.87
N GLN A 33 -0.37 14.73 -9.32
CA GLN A 33 -0.36 16.04 -9.96
C GLN A 33 1.07 16.47 -10.27
N ASN A 34 1.36 16.78 -11.53
CA ASN A 34 2.66 17.31 -11.94
C ASN A 34 2.57 18.83 -12.07
N THR A 35 2.98 19.56 -11.03
CA THR A 35 3.09 21.03 -11.05
C THR A 35 4.50 21.53 -11.36
N SER A 36 5.45 20.62 -11.59
CA SER A 36 6.82 20.94 -11.97
C SER A 36 6.90 21.51 -13.38
N SER A 37 8.09 21.93 -13.79
CA SER A 37 8.38 22.39 -15.15
C SER A 37 8.73 21.28 -16.16
N VAL A 38 8.74 20.00 -15.73
CA VAL A 38 9.20 18.84 -16.52
C VAL A 38 8.12 17.77 -16.71
N THR A 39 8.33 16.83 -17.62
CA THR A 39 7.40 15.71 -17.84
C THR A 39 7.79 14.54 -16.96
N ILE A 40 6.84 13.93 -16.25
CA ILE A 40 7.06 12.64 -15.59
C ILE A 40 6.90 11.54 -16.64
N THR A 41 7.95 10.76 -16.85
CA THR A 41 7.97 9.66 -17.83
C THR A 41 7.66 8.31 -17.20
N GLU A 42 8.03 8.10 -15.94
CA GLU A 42 7.76 6.83 -15.23
C GLU A 42 7.30 7.16 -13.79
N PHE A 43 6.29 6.44 -13.32
CA PHE A 43 5.75 6.58 -11.98
C PHE A 43 5.60 5.22 -11.32
N TYR A 44 6.24 5.05 -10.18
CA TYR A 44 6.26 3.81 -9.43
C TYR A 44 5.69 4.02 -8.04
N THR A 45 4.95 3.01 -7.57
CA THR A 45 4.53 2.88 -6.18
C THR A 45 4.94 1.51 -5.68
N SER A 46 5.52 1.44 -4.48
CA SER A 46 5.83 0.15 -3.83
C SER A 46 5.41 0.19 -2.36
N PRO A 47 4.77 -0.86 -1.85
CA PRO A 47 4.66 -1.13 -0.42
C PRO A 47 5.95 -0.79 0.36
N ALA A 48 5.87 0.04 1.40
CA ALA A 48 7.07 0.49 2.12
C ALA A 48 7.87 -0.63 2.85
N ASP A 49 7.32 -1.84 2.90
CA ASP A 49 7.96 -3.06 3.39
C ASP A 49 8.51 -3.96 2.28
N VAL A 50 8.50 -3.49 1.03
CA VAL A 50 9.06 -4.17 -0.15
C VAL A 50 10.26 -3.36 -0.67
N ASP A 51 11.42 -4.01 -0.71
CA ASP A 51 12.69 -3.36 -1.10
C ASP A 51 12.83 -3.16 -2.62
N GLU A 52 12.02 -3.85 -3.41
CA GLU A 52 12.07 -3.83 -4.87
C GLU A 52 10.93 -2.97 -5.46
N TRP A 53 11.23 -2.22 -6.52
CA TRP A 53 10.22 -1.44 -7.24
C TRP A 53 9.32 -2.37 -8.08
N GLU A 54 8.02 -2.10 -8.04
CA GLU A 54 7.03 -2.78 -8.89
C GLU A 54 7.03 -2.19 -10.32
N GLU A 55 6.01 -2.49 -11.13
CA GLU A 55 5.91 -1.98 -12.50
C GLU A 55 5.64 -0.47 -12.56
N ASP A 56 6.02 0.15 -13.69
CA ASP A 56 5.63 1.53 -14.00
C ASP A 56 4.11 1.60 -14.21
N VAL A 57 3.48 2.50 -13.47
CA VAL A 57 2.04 2.77 -13.51
C VAL A 57 1.62 3.32 -14.87
N PHE A 58 2.48 4.08 -15.54
CA PHE A 58 2.15 4.69 -16.83
C PHE A 58 2.28 3.73 -18.03
N ALA A 59 3.11 2.70 -17.90
CA ALA A 59 3.44 1.73 -18.94
C ALA A 59 4.00 2.40 -20.23
N ASP A 60 3.13 2.77 -21.17
CA ASP A 60 3.51 3.48 -22.40
C ASP A 60 3.13 4.99 -22.36
N GLY A 61 2.55 5.43 -21.25
CA GLY A 61 2.09 6.81 -21.03
C GLY A 61 3.14 7.71 -20.38
N VAL A 62 2.78 8.98 -20.22
CA VAL A 62 3.56 10.00 -19.50
C VAL A 62 2.60 11.02 -18.85
N LEU A 63 3.07 11.78 -17.86
CA LEU A 63 2.34 12.89 -17.26
C LEU A 63 3.04 14.24 -17.53
N PRO A 64 2.61 15.01 -18.54
CA PRO A 64 3.20 16.31 -18.86
C PRO A 64 2.99 17.34 -17.73
N SER A 65 3.90 18.31 -17.65
CA SER A 65 3.79 19.47 -16.75
C SER A 65 2.41 20.13 -16.80
N GLY A 66 1.89 20.47 -15.62
CA GLY A 66 0.60 21.13 -15.42
C GLY A 66 -0.63 20.21 -15.51
N ASN A 67 -0.44 18.89 -15.58
CA ASN A 67 -1.53 17.92 -15.64
C ASN A 67 -1.58 17.05 -14.38
N GLU A 68 -2.68 16.33 -14.23
CA GLU A 68 -2.89 15.34 -13.19
C GLU A 68 -3.54 14.08 -13.74
N VAL A 69 -3.36 12.97 -13.03
CA VAL A 69 -3.95 11.68 -13.34
C VAL A 69 -4.36 10.99 -12.04
N GLU A 70 -5.50 10.30 -12.08
CA GLU A 70 -5.91 9.41 -10.98
C GLU A 70 -5.28 8.03 -11.20
N VAL A 71 -4.58 7.56 -10.18
CA VAL A 71 -3.94 6.26 -10.12
C VAL A 71 -4.72 5.39 -9.13
N THR A 72 -5.06 4.17 -9.56
CA THR A 72 -5.67 3.17 -8.68
C THR A 72 -4.62 2.12 -8.31
N ILE A 73 -4.28 2.04 -7.03
CA ILE A 73 -3.42 0.98 -6.48
C ILE A 73 -4.35 -0.12 -5.97
N SER A 74 -4.31 -1.26 -6.67
CA SER A 74 -5.21 -2.40 -6.45
C SER A 74 -4.39 -3.71 -6.32
N ASP A 75 -3.37 -3.64 -5.48
CA ASP A 75 -2.41 -4.73 -5.21
C ASP A 75 -2.94 -5.83 -4.27
N GLY A 76 -4.18 -5.68 -3.80
CA GLY A 76 -4.84 -6.61 -2.88
C GLY A 76 -4.32 -6.55 -1.45
N ARG A 77 -3.62 -5.46 -1.07
CA ARG A 77 -3.06 -5.26 0.26
C ARG A 77 -3.91 -4.27 1.07
N THR A 78 -3.68 -4.26 2.38
CA THR A 78 -4.39 -3.37 3.35
C THR A 78 -3.46 -2.33 3.95
N GLN A 79 -2.26 -2.18 3.38
CA GLN A 79 -1.29 -1.19 3.84
C GLN A 79 -1.61 0.18 3.23
N CYS A 80 -1.24 1.22 3.96
CA CYS A 80 -1.43 2.61 3.53
C CYS A 80 -0.12 3.29 3.16
N VAL A 81 0.99 2.78 3.68
CA VAL A 81 2.30 3.40 3.56
C VAL A 81 3.03 2.79 2.37
N TYR A 82 3.31 3.66 1.40
CA TYR A 82 3.98 3.33 0.15
C TYR A 82 5.18 4.24 -0.05
N ASP A 83 6.15 3.71 -0.77
CA ASP A 83 7.23 4.45 -1.40
C ASP A 83 6.80 4.85 -2.81
N ILE A 84 7.17 6.06 -3.21
CA ILE A 84 6.92 6.63 -4.52
C ILE A 84 8.25 6.86 -5.22
N ARG A 85 8.30 6.57 -6.51
CA ARG A 85 9.44 6.94 -7.37
C ARG A 85 8.97 7.56 -8.67
N ILE A 86 9.64 8.63 -9.07
CA ILE A 86 9.34 9.45 -10.23
C ILE A 86 10.60 9.56 -11.08
N ILE A 87 10.48 9.26 -12.37
CA ILE A 87 11.52 9.51 -13.36
C ILE A 87 10.98 10.54 -14.36
N THR A 88 11.81 11.53 -14.69
CA THR A 88 11.43 12.67 -15.53
C THR A 88 12.15 12.67 -16.89
N ASP A 89 11.65 13.47 -17.83
CA ASP A 89 12.20 13.56 -19.20
C ASP A 89 13.58 14.24 -19.29
N ASP A 90 14.01 14.94 -18.25
CA ASP A 90 15.35 15.49 -18.10
C ASP A 90 16.33 14.54 -17.37
N GLY A 91 15.83 13.40 -16.89
CA GLY A 91 16.62 12.30 -16.34
C GLY A 91 16.78 12.32 -14.82
N ASP A 92 16.01 13.14 -14.09
CA ASP A 92 15.94 13.05 -12.64
C ASP A 92 15.21 11.77 -12.22
N ASP A 93 15.66 11.22 -11.08
CA ASP A 93 15.16 10.00 -10.47
C ASP A 93 14.96 10.27 -8.97
N ILE A 94 13.71 10.43 -8.58
CA ILE A 94 13.31 10.98 -7.28
C ILE A 94 12.51 9.92 -6.54
N GLU A 95 12.93 9.61 -5.32
CA GLU A 95 12.25 8.68 -4.44
C GLU A 95 11.73 9.41 -3.19
N ASP A 96 10.46 9.21 -2.86
CA ASP A 96 9.85 9.60 -1.59
C ASP A 96 9.40 8.34 -0.84
N ARG A 97 9.86 8.18 0.39
CA ARG A 97 9.72 6.93 1.15
C ARG A 97 8.73 7.12 2.30
N GLY A 98 7.84 6.15 2.49
CA GLY A 98 6.94 6.12 3.64
C GLY A 98 5.76 7.10 3.56
N VAL A 99 5.23 7.34 2.36
CA VAL A 99 4.07 8.20 2.11
C VAL A 99 2.78 7.47 2.50
N ASP A 100 1.96 8.07 3.36
CA ASP A 100 0.64 7.51 3.72
C ASP A 100 -0.41 7.92 2.68
N LEU A 101 -0.78 6.99 1.81
CA LEU A 101 -1.75 7.18 0.73
C LEU A 101 -3.22 7.04 1.18
N CYS A 102 -3.48 6.49 2.37
CA CYS A 102 -4.83 6.43 2.91
C CYS A 102 -5.26 7.79 3.46
N GLU A 103 -4.32 8.56 3.99
CA GLU A 103 -4.56 9.96 4.37
C GLU A 103 -4.42 10.92 3.18
N THR A 104 -3.56 10.57 2.21
CA THR A 104 -3.20 11.44 1.09
C THR A 104 -3.94 11.04 -0.18
N GLY A 105 -5.04 11.76 -0.49
CA GLY A 105 -5.74 11.59 -1.77
C GLY A 105 -5.06 12.25 -2.97
N THR A 106 -3.98 13.02 -2.76
CA THR A 106 -3.27 13.74 -3.82
C THR A 106 -1.78 13.83 -3.51
N TYR A 107 -0.94 13.38 -4.43
CA TYR A 107 0.50 13.58 -4.40
C TYR A 107 0.90 14.61 -5.47
N THR A 108 1.53 15.70 -5.03
CA THR A 108 1.94 16.79 -5.93
C THR A 108 3.46 16.74 -6.13
N PHE A 109 3.88 16.53 -7.37
CA PHE A 109 5.26 16.64 -7.80
C PHE A 109 5.59 18.07 -8.26
N THR A 110 6.67 18.63 -7.74
CA THR A 110 7.16 19.99 -8.03
C THR A 110 8.70 19.99 -8.08
N ASP A 111 9.29 20.98 -8.76
CA ASP A 111 10.73 21.26 -8.81
C ASP A 111 11.24 22.10 -7.61
#